data_AF-A0A1M4UAQ4-F1
#
_entry.id   AF-A0A1M4UAQ4-F1
#
_cell.length_a   1.000
_cell.length_b   1.000
_cell.length_c   1.000
_cell.angle_alpha   90.00
_cell.angle_beta   90.00
_cell.angle_gamma   90.00
#
_symmetry.space_group_name_H-M   'P 1'
#
loop_
_entity.id
_entity.type
_entity.pdbx_description
1 polymer ?
#
loop_
_entity_poly.entity_id
_entity_poly.type
_entity_poly.pdbx_seq_one_letter_code
_entity_poly.pdbx_strand_id
1 'polypeptide(L)'
;MSPRKWQVRLEDMLDAVRKIEAYVLGLTHEDFIQDEKTQDAVIRQLIVLGEAACRLPDELIADTPQIPWYEIPGMRNILVHEYFGPELDGSFSWTGPEGRA
;
A
#
# COMPACT_ATOMS: atom_id res chain seq x y z
N MET A 1 -6.19 24.43 0.75
CA MET A 1 -6.86 23.19 1.16
C MET A 1 -6.49 22.92 2.61
N SER A 2 -7.44 22.77 3.52
CA SER A 2 -7.14 22.35 4.91
C SER A 2 -6.37 21.03 4.85
N PRO A 3 -5.27 20.84 5.60
CA PRO A 3 -4.64 19.53 5.68
C PRO A 3 -5.71 18.55 6.13
N ARG A 4 -5.99 17.51 5.32
CA ARG A 4 -6.84 16.41 5.79
C ARG A 4 -6.20 15.89 7.08
N LYS A 5 -7.03 15.71 8.11
CA LYS A 5 -6.61 15.13 9.39
C LYS A 5 -6.01 13.74 9.14
N TRP A 6 -4.86 13.43 9.73
CA TRP A 6 -4.17 12.14 9.53
C TRP A 6 -5.02 10.94 9.96
N GLN A 7 -5.98 11.14 10.86
CA GLN A 7 -6.96 10.14 11.25
C GLN A 7 -7.76 9.61 10.04
N VAL A 8 -8.16 10.49 9.11
CA VAL A 8 -8.86 10.09 7.88
C VAL A 8 -7.97 9.22 7.00
N ARG A 9 -6.65 9.40 7.05
CA ARG A 9 -5.72 8.54 6.29
C ARG A 9 -5.66 7.14 6.88
N LEU A 10 -5.70 7.01 8.21
CA LEU A 10 -5.78 5.69 8.84
C LEU A 10 -7.11 5.00 8.50
N GLU A 11 -8.21 5.75 8.42
CA GLU A 11 -9.48 5.23 7.93
C GLU A 11 -9.37 4.75 6.47
N ASP A 12 -8.79 5.56 5.58
CA ASP A 12 -8.53 5.19 4.18
C ASP A 12 -7.69 3.89 4.09
N MET A 13 -6.66 3.75 4.94
CA MET A 13 -5.83 2.55 5.02
C MET A 13 -6.63 1.32 5.48
N LEU A 14 -7.42 1.44 6.53
CA LEU A 14 -8.26 0.36 7.04
C LEU A 14 -9.31 -0.07 6.01
N ASP A 15 -9.93 0.88 5.32
CA ASP A 15 -10.91 0.59 4.29
C ASP A 15 -10.28 -0.07 3.06
N ALA A 16 -9.05 0.32 2.69
CA ALA A 16 -8.30 -0.35 1.64
C ALA A 16 -8.03 -1.83 2.00
N VAL A 17 -7.58 -2.10 3.23
CA VAL A 17 -7.33 -3.46 3.72
C VAL A 17 -8.62 -4.30 3.71
N ARG A 18 -9.72 -3.77 4.25
CA ARG A 18 -11.03 -4.47 4.25
C ARG A 18 -11.51 -4.81 2.86
N LYS A 19 -11.30 -3.92 1.88
CA LYS A 19 -11.66 -4.17 0.48
C LYS A 19 -10.81 -5.29 -0.11
N ILE A 20 -9.49 -5.28 0.13
CA ILE A 20 -8.60 -6.36 -0.32
C ILE A 20 -9.09 -7.70 0.24
N GLU A 21 -9.31 -7.78 1.56
CA GLU A 21 -9.82 -8.99 2.23
C GLU A 21 -11.14 -9.46 1.61
N ALA A 22 -12.07 -8.54 1.34
CA ALA A 22 -13.35 -8.86 0.72
C ALA A 22 -13.22 -9.35 -0.74
N TYR A 23 -12.28 -8.81 -1.52
CA TYR A 23 -12.06 -9.21 -2.91
C TYR A 23 -11.48 -10.61 -3.03
N VAL A 24 -10.59 -10.99 -2.11
CA VAL A 24 -9.93 -12.30 -2.14
C VAL A 24 -10.68 -13.37 -1.35
N LEU A 25 -11.74 -12.98 -0.62
CA LEU A 25 -12.49 -13.90 0.23
C LEU A 25 -13.13 -15.01 -0.59
N GLY A 26 -12.76 -16.26 -0.29
CA GLY A 26 -13.32 -17.45 -0.94
C GLY A 26 -12.70 -17.76 -2.30
N LEU A 27 -11.74 -16.97 -2.77
CA LEU A 27 -10.93 -17.31 -3.94
C LEU A 27 -9.82 -18.27 -3.55
N THR A 28 -9.56 -19.28 -4.38
CA THR A 28 -8.29 -19.98 -4.34
C THR A 28 -7.21 -19.14 -5.02
N HIS A 29 -5.96 -19.55 -4.86
CA HIS A 29 -4.84 -18.92 -5.57
C HIS A 29 -5.00 -18.99 -7.10
N GLU A 30 -5.47 -20.13 -7.61
CA GLU A 30 -5.72 -20.32 -9.04
C GLU A 30 -6.83 -19.38 -9.53
N ASP A 31 -7.94 -19.27 -8.78
CA ASP A 31 -9.04 -18.36 -9.11
C ASP A 31 -8.56 -16.90 -9.16
N PHE A 32 -7.69 -16.50 -8.23
CA PHE A 32 -7.14 -15.15 -8.19
C PHE A 32 -6.24 -14.85 -9.40
N ILE A 33 -5.36 -15.78 -9.78
CA ILE A 33 -4.46 -15.62 -10.94
C ILE A 33 -5.24 -15.50 -12.25
N GLN A 34 -6.40 -16.16 -12.37
CA GLN A 34 -7.23 -16.10 -13.57
C GLN A 34 -8.21 -14.91 -13.60
N ASP A 35 -8.36 -14.16 -12.49
CA ASP A 35 -9.25 -13.01 -12.38
C ASP A 35 -8.48 -11.67 -12.38
N GLU A 36 -8.14 -11.20 -13.58
CA GLU A 36 -7.44 -9.91 -13.80
C GLU A 36 -8.16 -8.72 -13.15
N LYS A 37 -9.50 -8.73 -13.14
CA LYS A 37 -10.29 -7.64 -12.55
C LYS A 37 -10.08 -7.58 -11.04
N THR A 38 -10.03 -8.74 -10.38
CA THR A 38 -9.78 -8.81 -8.95
C THR A 38 -8.33 -8.44 -8.62
N GLN A 39 -7.37 -8.81 -9.47
CA GLN A 39 -5.98 -8.35 -9.35
C GLN A 39 -5.88 -6.83 -9.43
N ASP A 40 -6.47 -6.20 -10.45
CA ASP A 40 -6.51 -4.75 -10.60
C ASP A 40 -7.14 -4.05 -9.40
N ALA A 41 -8.23 -4.62 -8.87
CA ALA A 41 -8.91 -4.10 -7.70
C ALA A 41 -8.02 -4.14 -6.45
N VAL A 42 -7.29 -5.24 -6.23
CA VAL A 42 -6.33 -5.41 -5.13
C VAL A 42 -5.15 -4.44 -5.28
N ILE A 43 -4.55 -4.37 -6.46
CA ILE A 43 -3.44 -3.45 -6.77
C ILE A 43 -3.85 -2.01 -6.49
N ARG A 44 -5.05 -1.62 -6.93
CA ARG A 44 -5.59 -0.27 -6.68
C ARG A 44 -5.68 0.05 -5.19
N GLN A 45 -6.13 -0.89 -4.35
CA GLN A 45 -6.22 -0.67 -2.91
C GLN A 45 -4.83 -0.62 -2.25
N LEU A 46 -3.88 -1.43 -2.71
CA LEU A 46 -2.50 -1.40 -2.21
C LEU A 46 -1.81 -0.05 -2.52
N ILE A 47 -2.12 0.57 -3.66
CA ILE A 47 -1.70 1.95 -3.96
C ILE A 47 -2.33 2.95 -2.98
N VAL A 48 -3.64 2.84 -2.68
CA VAL A 48 -4.29 3.72 -1.66
C VAL A 48 -3.59 3.59 -0.31
N LEU A 49 -3.33 2.35 0.11
CA LEU A 49 -2.71 2.02 1.39
C LEU A 49 -1.33 2.68 1.52
N GLY A 50 -0.46 2.53 0.51
CA GLY A 50 0.87 3.14 0.49
C GLY A 50 0.82 4.67 0.45
N GLU A 51 -0.07 5.24 -0.37
CA GLU A 51 -0.21 6.70 -0.51
C GLU A 51 -0.73 7.39 0.76
N ALA A 52 -1.59 6.69 1.51
CA ALA A 52 -2.07 7.14 2.82
C ALA A 52 -0.99 7.02 3.89
N ALA A 53 -0.23 5.92 3.91
CA ALA A 53 0.87 5.68 4.85
C ALA A 53 1.99 6.75 4.72
N CYS A 54 2.39 7.10 3.49
CA CYS A 54 3.40 8.13 3.21
C CYS A 54 3.07 9.54 3.74
N ARG A 55 1.82 9.77 4.18
CA ARG A 55 1.35 11.09 4.66
C ARG A 55 0.96 11.07 6.13
N LEU A 56 1.32 10.02 6.85
CA LEU A 56 1.20 9.99 8.31
C LEU A 56 2.28 10.89 8.94
N PRO A 57 2.00 11.53 10.10
CA PRO A 57 2.99 12.32 10.82
C PRO A 57 4.11 11.43 11.39
N ASP A 58 5.34 11.93 11.38
CA ASP A 58 6.50 11.22 11.94
C ASP A 58 6.33 10.90 13.43
N GLU A 59 5.66 11.77 14.20
CA GLU A 59 5.34 11.55 15.61
C GLU A 59 4.50 10.28 15.81
N LEU A 60 3.49 10.05 14.96
CA LEU A 60 2.67 8.85 15.02
C LEU A 60 3.49 7.60 14.71
N ILE A 61 4.34 7.68 13.69
CA ILE A 61 5.22 6.59 13.26
C ILE A 61 6.20 6.23 14.40
N ALA A 62 6.79 7.25 15.04
CA ALA A 62 7.71 7.08 16.17
C ALA A 62 7.02 6.51 17.42
N ASP A 63 5.76 6.88 17.68
CA ASP A 63 4.97 6.36 18.82
C ASP A 63 4.43 4.93 18.59
N THR A 64 4.52 4.40 17.36
CA THR A 64 4.03 3.07 17.02
C THR A 64 5.06 2.23 16.24
N PRO A 65 6.27 2.00 16.80
CA PRO A 65 7.38 1.35 16.09
C PRO A 65 7.15 -0.14 15.82
N GLN A 66 6.14 -0.76 16.45
CA GLN A 66 5.76 -2.15 16.20
C GLN A 66 5.08 -2.37 14.85
N ILE A 67 4.63 -1.29 14.19
CA ILE A 67 4.05 -1.35 12.85
C ILE A 67 5.16 -1.02 11.85
N PRO A 68 5.37 -1.84 10.80
CA PRO A 68 6.40 -1.61 9.79
C PRO A 68 6.00 -0.51 8.81
N TRP A 69 5.82 0.72 9.29
CA TRP A 69 5.29 1.85 8.52
C TRP A 69 6.05 2.13 7.23
N TYR A 70 7.36 1.92 7.22
CA TYR A 70 8.23 2.16 6.08
C TYR A 70 8.12 1.08 4.99
N GLU A 71 7.61 -0.10 5.32
CA GLU A 71 7.40 -1.20 4.36
C GLU A 71 6.08 -1.04 3.61
N ILE A 72 5.09 -0.39 4.22
CA ILE A 72 3.73 -0.25 3.65
C ILE A 72 3.75 0.48 2.29
N PRO A 73 4.46 1.60 2.10
CA PRO A 73 4.61 2.22 0.78
C PRO A 73 5.35 1.33 -0.24
N GLY A 74 6.27 0.48 0.24
CA GLY A 74 7.07 -0.43 -0.58
C GLY A 74 6.29 -1.62 -1.13
N MET A 75 5.09 -1.90 -0.61
CA MET A 75 4.24 -3.03 -1.05
C MET A 75 3.87 -2.97 -2.54
N ARG A 76 3.89 -1.78 -3.15
CA ARG A 76 3.71 -1.62 -4.60
C ARG A 76 4.78 -2.40 -5.39
N ASN A 77 6.02 -2.46 -4.88
CA ASN A 77 7.12 -3.11 -5.57
C ASN A 77 6.99 -4.64 -5.54
N ILE A 78 6.51 -5.20 -4.42
CA ILE A 78 6.29 -6.65 -4.28
C ILE A 78 5.25 -7.14 -5.30
N LEU A 79 4.16 -6.40 -5.49
CA LEU A 79 3.14 -6.74 -6.49
C LEU A 79 3.68 -6.75 -7.92
N VAL A 80 4.51 -5.78 -8.25
CA VAL A 80 5.10 -5.67 -9.59
C VAL A 80 6.04 -6.86 -9.85
N HIS A 81 6.88 -7.21 -8.87
CA HIS A 81 7.84 -8.31 -9.02
C HIS A 81 7.19 -9.70 -9.03
N GLU A 82 6.24 -9.96 -8.12
CA GLU A 82 5.65 -11.30 -7.94
C GLU A 82 4.51 -11.60 -8.94
N TYR A 83 3.76 -10.58 -9.39
CA TYR A 83 2.64 -10.78 -10.33
C TYR A 83 2.94 -10.42 -11.79
N PHE A 84 3.72 -9.36 -12.05
CA PHE A 84 3.98 -8.89 -13.42
C PHE A 84 5.39 -9.21 -13.94
N GLY A 85 6.23 -9.84 -13.10
CA GLY A 85 7.61 -10.13 -13.42
C GLY A 85 8.54 -8.91 -13.28
N PRO A 86 9.86 -9.15 -13.24
CA PRO A 86 10.87 -8.13 -12.93
C PRO A 86 11.01 -6.99 -13.97
N GLU A 87 10.33 -7.06 -15.12
CA GLU A 87 10.47 -6.09 -16.22
C GLU A 87 9.73 -4.75 -16.00
N LEU A 88 8.80 -4.68 -15.04
CA LEU A 88 8.03 -3.47 -14.73
C LEU A 88 8.55 -2.69 -13.50
N ASP A 89 9.74 -3.02 -12.98
CA ASP A 89 10.39 -2.33 -11.86
C ASP A 89 10.75 -0.88 -12.22
N GLY A 90 9.77 0.01 -12.10
CA GLY A 90 9.99 1.44 -12.02
C GLY A 90 10.46 1.79 -10.61
N SER A 91 11.72 1.48 -10.32
CA SER A 91 12.43 1.74 -9.05
C SER A 91 11.90 2.97 -8.29
N PHE A 92 11.02 2.73 -7.31
CA PHE A 92 10.67 3.76 -6.34
C PHE A 92 11.78 3.83 -5.30
N SER A 93 12.78 4.67 -5.57
CA SER A 93 13.79 5.08 -4.59
C SER A 93 13.14 6.05 -3.60
N TRP A 94 12.73 5.54 -2.44
CA TRP A 94 12.49 6.39 -1.28
C TRP A 94 13.85 6.75 -0.67
N THR A 95 14.34 7.95 -0.96
CA THR A 95 15.38 8.57 -0.13
C THR A 95 14.69 8.99 1.17
N GLY A 96 15.21 8.53 2.31
CA GLY A 96 14.64 8.83 3.62
C GLY A 96 14.60 10.33 3.93
N PRO A 97 14.29 10.73 5.18
CA PRO A 97 14.19 12.15 5.56
C PRO A 97 15.45 12.99 5.28
N GLU A 98 16.57 12.38 4.94
CA GLU A 98 17.81 13.06 4.51
C GLU A 98 17.79 13.55 3.04
N GLY A 99 16.77 13.18 2.26
CA GLY A 99 16.62 13.52 0.84
C GLY A 99 15.90 14.83 0.53
N ARG A 100 15.61 15.68 1.53
CA ARG A 100 15.14 17.06 1.33
C ARG A 100 16.28 18.04 1.63
N ALA A 101 17.17 18.22 0.66
CA ALA A 101 18.06 19.38 0.57
C ALA A 101 17.94 19.98 -0.83
#